data_AF-A0A0A6PB46-F1
#
_entry.id   AF-A0A0A6PB46-F1
#
_cell.length_a   1.000
_cell.length_b   1.000
_cell.length_c   1.000
_cell.angle_alpha   90.00
_cell.angle_beta   90.00
_cell.angle_gamma   90.00
#
_symmetry.space_group_name_H-M   'P 1'
#
loop_
_entity.id
_entity.type
_entity.pdbx_description
1 polymer ?
#
loop_
_entity_poly.entity_id
_entity_poly.type
_entity_poly.pdbx_seq_one_letter_code
_entity_poly.pdbx_strand_id
1 'polypeptide(L)'
;MNTTKDSLGIFWLIEKPQPDGRIERFHEEVDGFTVNALWNQELPETLIDEIYNQLNQLLSEKAMPVKISPIFSDEYKNLCIDFRVIEWPQNWLPLLNKILKLPVNLGAIVSYVGIEGSFSWPFDPVEMENTVYAAYCQEMGFICHANLDEEIQYLSNKELNRLKRYMVSYARQNNHNSSMADTTLLPNFQVLIPNNVLEQLHLQVGQQFICVTENRTIRLIPKSVQGAYCAQINSKNYSG
;
A
#
# COMPACT_ATOMS: atom_id res chain seq x y z
N MET A 1 -23.54 1.22 -21.90
CA MET A 1 -22.15 1.11 -21.41
C MET A 1 -22.01 2.12 -20.30
N ASN A 2 -21.59 1.69 -19.12
CA ASN A 2 -21.26 2.63 -18.05
C ASN A 2 -19.94 3.31 -18.42
N THR A 3 -19.91 4.63 -18.39
CA THR A 3 -18.68 5.37 -18.59
C THR A 3 -17.81 5.30 -17.33
N THR A 4 -16.56 5.70 -17.44
CA THR A 4 -15.63 5.74 -16.30
C THR A 4 -16.17 6.63 -15.19
N LYS A 5 -16.71 7.82 -15.51
CA LYS A 5 -17.33 8.68 -14.49
C LYS A 5 -18.52 8.01 -13.77
N ASP A 6 -19.33 7.22 -14.48
CA ASP A 6 -20.48 6.51 -13.88
C ASP A 6 -20.05 5.35 -12.98
N SER A 7 -18.77 4.94 -13.08
CA SER A 7 -18.19 3.82 -12.35
C SER A 7 -17.33 4.28 -11.17
N LEU A 8 -17.10 5.59 -11.03
CA LEU A 8 -16.31 6.20 -9.96
C LEU A 8 -17.26 6.84 -8.94
N GLY A 9 -17.39 6.17 -7.79
CA GLY A 9 -18.15 6.65 -6.65
C GLY A 9 -17.44 6.36 -5.34
N ILE A 10 -17.81 7.10 -4.31
CA ILE A 10 -17.38 6.89 -2.91
C ILE A 10 -18.55 7.07 -1.95
N PHE A 11 -18.53 6.40 -0.80
CA PHE A 11 -19.38 6.69 0.34
C PHE A 11 -18.82 7.87 1.13
N TRP A 12 -19.50 9.00 1.05
CA TRP A 12 -19.09 10.22 1.73
C TRP A 12 -19.98 10.50 2.94
N LEU A 13 -19.37 10.88 4.07
CA LEU A 13 -20.12 11.32 5.25
C LEU A 13 -20.67 12.74 5.02
N ILE A 14 -21.98 12.86 4.95
CA ILE A 14 -22.69 14.13 4.83
C ILE A 14 -23.14 14.56 6.23
N GLU A 15 -22.79 15.80 6.59
CA GLU A 15 -23.29 16.47 7.79
C GLU A 15 -24.37 17.48 7.37
N LYS A 16 -25.62 17.23 7.77
CA LYS A 16 -26.76 18.09 7.44
C LYS A 16 -27.29 18.79 8.70
N PRO A 17 -27.17 20.12 8.79
CA PRO A 17 -27.77 20.88 9.87
C PRO A 17 -29.30 20.79 9.81
N GLN A 18 -29.94 20.53 10.94
CA GLN A 18 -31.39 20.50 11.09
C GLN A 18 -31.88 21.84 11.65
N PRO A 19 -33.15 22.22 11.40
CA PRO A 19 -33.72 23.47 11.90
C PRO A 19 -33.68 23.64 13.43
N ASP A 20 -33.61 22.53 14.17
CA ASP A 20 -33.55 22.51 15.64
C ASP A 20 -32.11 22.56 16.20
N GLY A 21 -31.11 22.76 15.34
CA GLY A 21 -29.70 22.85 15.70
C GLY A 21 -28.98 21.51 15.81
N ARG A 22 -29.65 20.36 15.60
CA ARG A 22 -28.97 19.07 15.51
C ARG A 22 -28.23 18.93 14.18
N ILE A 23 -27.15 18.13 14.17
CA ILE A 23 -26.46 17.72 12.96
C ILE A 23 -26.81 16.26 12.69
N GLU A 24 -27.50 16.02 11.58
CA GLU A 24 -27.74 14.68 11.08
C GLU A 24 -26.51 14.22 10.29
N ARG A 25 -26.09 12.97 10.51
CA ARG A 25 -24.92 12.38 9.87
C ARG A 25 -25.34 11.09 9.17
N PHE A 26 -25.09 11.01 7.88
CA PHE A 26 -25.35 9.81 7.09
C PHE A 26 -24.29 9.66 5.99
N HIS A 27 -24.09 8.43 5.55
CA HIS A 27 -23.24 8.14 4.39
C HIS A 27 -24.11 8.12 3.14
N GLU A 28 -23.63 8.74 2.08
CA GLU A 28 -24.28 8.76 0.77
C GLU A 28 -23.24 8.38 -0.29
N GLU A 29 -23.65 7.58 -1.27
CA GLU A 29 -22.85 7.33 -2.46
C GLU A 29 -22.86 8.58 -3.33
N VAL A 30 -21.67 9.14 -3.60
CA VAL A 30 -21.50 10.36 -4.37
C VAL A 30 -20.43 10.15 -5.44
N ASP A 31 -20.50 10.96 -6.50
CA ASP A 31 -19.42 11.06 -7.48
C ASP A 31 -18.10 11.33 -6.76
N GLY A 32 -17.12 10.47 -7.01
CA GLY A 32 -15.86 10.53 -6.29
C GLY A 32 -14.93 9.39 -6.64
N PHE A 33 -13.71 9.48 -6.11
CA PHE A 33 -12.76 8.40 -6.23
C PHE A 33 -11.80 8.41 -5.05
N THR A 34 -11.28 7.24 -4.74
CA THR A 34 -10.30 7.05 -3.67
C THR A 34 -8.92 6.80 -4.27
N VAL A 35 -7.93 7.56 -3.83
CA VAL A 35 -6.52 7.29 -4.10
C VAL A 35 -5.92 6.58 -2.89
N ASN A 36 -5.36 5.40 -3.12
CA ASN A 36 -4.57 4.67 -2.14
C ASN A 36 -3.09 4.89 -2.44
N ALA A 37 -2.34 5.36 -1.45
CA ALA A 37 -0.89 5.52 -1.55
C ALA A 37 -0.18 4.71 -0.44
N LEU A 38 0.91 4.05 -0.80
CA LEU A 38 1.58 3.06 0.05
C LEU A 38 3.02 3.46 0.34
N TRP A 39 3.41 3.42 1.61
CA TRP A 39 4.77 3.60 2.11
C TRP A 39 5.26 2.32 2.80
N ASN A 40 6.56 2.06 2.71
CA ASN A 40 7.26 0.98 3.44
C ASN A 40 7.91 1.46 4.74
N GLN A 41 7.70 2.72 5.12
CA GLN A 41 8.27 3.34 6.31
C GLN A 41 7.19 4.10 7.07
N GLU A 42 7.50 4.48 8.31
CA GLU A 42 6.61 5.35 9.08
C GLU A 42 6.35 6.66 8.34
N LEU A 43 5.09 7.11 8.42
CA LEU A 43 4.67 8.36 7.81
C LEU A 43 5.13 9.51 8.71
N PRO A 44 5.84 10.53 8.18
CA PRO A 44 6.11 11.74 8.93
C PRO A 44 4.81 12.35 9.48
N GLU A 45 4.84 12.88 10.71
CA GLU A 45 3.65 13.50 11.33
C GLU A 45 3.06 14.62 10.46
N THR A 46 3.91 15.34 9.71
CA THR A 46 3.51 16.45 8.85
C THR A 46 3.05 16.02 7.45
N LEU A 47 3.17 14.74 7.09
CA LEU A 47 2.93 14.28 5.71
C LEU A 47 1.48 14.47 5.29
N ILE A 48 0.52 14.21 6.19
CA ILE A 48 -0.91 14.36 5.90
C ILE A 48 -1.22 15.83 5.60
N ASP A 49 -0.74 16.75 6.43
CA ASP A 49 -0.92 18.19 6.25
C ASP A 49 -0.25 18.67 4.95
N GLU A 50 0.94 18.16 4.64
CA GLU A 50 1.65 18.49 3.41
C GLU A 50 0.88 18.03 2.16
N ILE A 51 0.40 16.78 2.14
CA ILE A 51 -0.43 16.26 1.05
C ILE A 51 -1.70 17.10 0.93
N TYR A 52 -2.39 17.37 2.04
CA TYR A 52 -3.63 18.14 2.05
C TYR A 52 -3.43 19.54 1.48
N ASN A 53 -2.38 20.25 1.89
CA ASN A 53 -2.06 21.58 1.41
C ASN A 53 -1.72 21.60 -0.09
N GLN A 54 -0.90 20.65 -0.56
CA GLN A 54 -0.55 20.56 -1.98
C GLN A 54 -1.74 20.15 -2.85
N LEU A 55 -2.62 19.26 -2.37
CA LEU A 55 -3.87 18.92 -3.05
C LEU A 55 -4.80 20.12 -3.13
N ASN A 56 -5.00 20.87 -2.05
CA ASN A 56 -5.84 22.07 -2.08
C ASN A 56 -5.27 23.15 -3.02
N GLN A 57 -3.95 23.29 -3.13
CA GLN A 57 -3.35 24.17 -4.13
C GLN A 57 -3.61 23.67 -5.55
N LEU A 58 -3.41 22.38 -5.79
CA LEU A 58 -3.64 21.72 -7.09
C LEU A 58 -5.11 21.81 -7.54
N LEU A 59 -6.03 21.74 -6.57
CA LEU A 59 -7.48 21.71 -6.76
C LEU A 59 -8.14 23.07 -6.53
N SER A 60 -7.41 24.15 -6.25
CA SER A 60 -7.97 25.44 -5.81
C SER A 60 -9.04 26.05 -6.73
N GLU A 61 -9.06 25.69 -8.02
CA GLU A 61 -10.08 26.11 -8.99
C GLU A 61 -11.22 25.09 -9.18
N LYS A 62 -11.12 23.92 -8.56
CA LYS A 62 -12.02 22.76 -8.68
C LYS A 62 -12.71 22.54 -7.33
N ALA A 63 -14.03 22.55 -7.30
CA ALA A 63 -14.78 22.20 -6.09
C ALA A 63 -14.68 20.68 -5.80
N MET A 64 -13.51 20.22 -5.34
CA MET A 64 -13.26 18.81 -5.00
C MET A 64 -12.83 18.71 -3.54
N PRO A 65 -13.78 18.57 -2.59
CA PRO A 65 -13.45 18.31 -1.19
C PRO A 65 -12.59 17.05 -1.05
N VAL A 66 -11.58 17.12 -0.19
CA VAL A 66 -10.61 16.05 0.05
C VAL A 66 -10.67 15.59 1.50
N LYS A 67 -10.65 14.28 1.73
CA LYS A 67 -10.46 13.67 3.04
C LYS A 67 -9.28 12.70 2.98
N ILE A 68 -8.33 12.86 3.90
CA ILE A 68 -7.17 11.96 4.01
C ILE A 68 -7.33 11.14 5.28
N SER A 69 -7.27 9.81 5.16
CA SER A 69 -7.39 8.87 6.27
C SER A 69 -6.21 7.89 6.24
N PRO A 70 -5.42 7.80 7.32
CA PRO A 70 -4.41 6.76 7.40
C PRO A 70 -5.07 5.39 7.60
N ILE A 71 -4.61 4.40 6.81
CA ILE A 71 -4.96 3.00 6.94
C ILE A 71 -3.68 2.25 7.31
N PHE A 72 -3.61 1.81 8.57
CA PHE A 72 -2.44 1.13 9.09
C PHE A 72 -2.59 -0.38 8.93
N SER A 73 -1.62 -1.01 8.27
CA SER A 73 -1.35 -2.44 8.40
C SER A 73 0.03 -2.67 9.03
N ASP A 74 0.30 -3.92 9.38
CA ASP A 74 1.58 -4.32 9.99
C ASP A 74 2.75 -4.20 9.00
N GLU A 75 2.52 -4.40 7.70
CA GLU A 75 3.57 -4.41 6.67
C GLU A 75 3.72 -3.08 5.92
N TYR A 76 2.65 -2.31 5.77
CA TYR A 76 2.66 -1.07 4.99
C TYR A 76 1.89 0.04 5.72
N LYS A 77 2.33 1.28 5.51
CA LYS A 77 1.61 2.47 5.95
C LYS A 77 0.92 3.06 4.75
N ASN A 78 -0.39 3.21 4.83
CA ASN A 78 -1.19 3.60 3.68
C ASN A 78 -2.00 4.83 4.01
N LEU A 79 -2.14 5.69 3.01
CA LEU A 79 -3.08 6.79 3.05
C LEU A 79 -4.18 6.50 2.03
N CYS A 80 -5.41 6.56 2.51
CA CYS A 80 -6.60 6.64 1.70
C CYS A 80 -6.96 8.12 1.55
N ILE A 81 -7.06 8.59 0.31
CA ILE A 81 -7.37 9.97 -0.02
C ILE A 81 -8.64 9.96 -0.85
N ASP A 82 -9.75 10.34 -0.20
CA ASP A 82 -11.07 10.39 -0.81
C ASP A 82 -11.28 11.77 -1.44
N PHE A 83 -11.68 11.78 -2.71
CA PHE A 83 -12.02 12.98 -3.46
C PHE A 83 -13.50 12.95 -3.78
N ARG A 84 -14.28 13.86 -3.16
CA ARG A 84 -15.65 14.11 -3.58
C ARG A 84 -15.64 15.01 -4.81
N VAL A 85 -16.33 14.62 -5.87
CA VAL A 85 -16.41 15.39 -7.12
C VAL A 85 -17.75 16.11 -7.18
N ILE A 86 -17.72 17.45 -7.17
CA ILE A 86 -18.92 18.27 -7.43
C ILE A 86 -19.12 18.45 -8.94
N GLU A 87 -18.02 18.63 -9.67
CA GLU A 87 -18.01 18.70 -11.14
C GLU A 87 -16.74 18.03 -11.67
N TRP A 88 -16.92 17.12 -12.63
CA TRP A 88 -15.80 16.40 -13.23
C TRP A 88 -14.93 17.33 -14.09
N PRO A 89 -13.59 17.28 -13.93
CA PRO A 89 -12.68 18.14 -14.67
C PRO A 89 -12.57 17.72 -16.15
N GLN A 90 -12.67 18.69 -17.07
CA GLN A 90 -12.42 18.47 -18.51
C GLN A 90 -10.99 17.95 -18.81
N ASN A 91 -10.03 18.30 -17.96
CA ASN A 91 -8.62 17.89 -18.05
C ASN A 91 -8.31 16.70 -17.12
N TRP A 92 -9.18 15.70 -17.09
CA TRP A 92 -9.12 14.59 -16.13
C TRP A 92 -7.78 13.86 -16.09
N LEU A 93 -7.32 13.27 -17.21
CA LEU A 93 -6.09 12.45 -17.19
C LEU A 93 -4.84 13.23 -16.73
N PRO A 94 -4.58 14.46 -17.22
CA PRO A 94 -3.50 15.28 -16.69
C PRO A 94 -3.63 15.60 -15.20
N LEU A 95 -4.86 15.85 -14.71
CA LEU A 95 -5.10 16.12 -13.29
C LEU A 95 -4.89 14.86 -12.44
N LEU A 96 -5.46 13.72 -12.85
CA LEU A 96 -5.33 12.44 -12.18
C LEU A 96 -3.87 12.02 -12.06
N ASN A 97 -3.08 12.21 -13.11
CA ASN A 97 -1.62 11.99 -13.06
C ASN A 97 -0.97 12.85 -11.97
N LYS A 98 -1.27 14.16 -11.90
CA LYS A 98 -0.71 15.03 -10.84
C LYS A 98 -1.14 14.57 -9.44
N ILE A 99 -2.39 14.18 -9.27
CA ILE A 99 -2.93 13.66 -8.00
C ILE A 99 -2.19 12.38 -7.58
N LEU A 100 -2.08 11.39 -8.46
CA LEU A 100 -1.40 10.12 -8.16
C LEU A 100 0.11 10.29 -7.96
N LYS A 101 0.73 11.21 -8.71
CA LYS A 101 2.15 11.50 -8.60
C LYS A 101 2.53 12.18 -7.29
N LEU A 102 1.65 12.98 -6.70
CA LEU A 102 1.95 13.76 -5.49
C LEU A 102 2.39 12.86 -4.31
N PRO A 103 1.64 11.84 -3.87
CA PRO A 103 2.10 10.94 -2.81
C PRO A 103 3.44 10.27 -3.13
N VAL A 104 3.66 9.88 -4.38
CA VAL A 104 4.91 9.22 -4.81
C VAL A 104 6.11 10.18 -4.79
N ASN A 105 5.92 11.46 -5.09
CA ASN A 105 6.95 12.49 -4.91
C ASN A 105 7.27 12.72 -3.42
N LEU A 106 6.32 12.43 -2.52
CA LEU A 106 6.46 12.50 -1.07
C LEU A 106 6.84 11.15 -0.43
N GLY A 107 7.38 10.23 -1.24
CA GLY A 107 7.99 8.99 -0.76
C GLY A 107 7.09 7.76 -0.79
N ALA A 108 5.84 7.85 -1.28
CA ALA A 108 5.06 6.66 -1.53
C ALA A 108 5.73 5.80 -2.61
N ILE A 109 5.66 4.48 -2.45
CA ILE A 109 6.14 3.51 -3.43
C ILE A 109 5.24 3.55 -4.67
N VAL A 110 3.94 3.53 -4.44
CA VAL A 110 2.91 3.50 -5.45
C VAL A 110 1.69 4.27 -4.95
N SER A 111 0.97 4.87 -5.89
CA SER A 111 -0.34 5.48 -5.68
C SER A 111 -1.30 4.94 -6.73
N TYR A 112 -2.52 4.58 -6.37
CA TYR A 112 -3.50 4.03 -7.32
C TYR A 112 -4.94 4.42 -6.99
N VAL A 113 -5.79 4.47 -8.02
CA VAL A 113 -7.25 4.56 -7.89
C VAL A 113 -7.83 3.17 -8.02
N GLY A 114 -8.48 2.71 -6.96
CA GLY A 114 -9.28 1.49 -6.97
C GLY A 114 -10.77 1.82 -6.95
N ILE A 115 -11.61 0.83 -7.27
CA ILE A 115 -13.03 0.87 -6.89
C ILE A 115 -13.11 0.97 -5.37
N GLU A 116 -14.10 1.69 -4.85
CA GLU A 116 -14.31 1.79 -3.41
C GLU A 116 -14.38 0.41 -2.74
N GLY A 117 -13.76 0.29 -1.57
CA GLY A 117 -13.67 -0.97 -0.83
C GLY A 117 -12.75 -2.03 -1.45
N SER A 118 -12.23 -1.80 -2.65
CA SER A 118 -11.30 -2.70 -3.32
C SER A 118 -9.87 -2.34 -2.91
N PHE A 119 -9.43 -2.92 -1.81
CA PHE A 119 -8.05 -2.85 -1.33
C PHE A 119 -7.61 -4.22 -0.82
N SER A 120 -6.37 -4.57 -1.10
CA SER A 120 -5.74 -5.82 -0.65
C SER A 120 -4.51 -5.49 0.20
N TRP A 121 -4.42 -6.11 1.37
CA TRP A 121 -3.34 -5.91 2.33
C TRP A 121 -2.65 -7.24 2.66
N PRO A 122 -1.40 -7.47 2.21
CA PRO A 122 -0.60 -6.64 1.30
C PRO A 122 -1.13 -6.64 -0.14
N PHE A 123 -0.70 -5.69 -0.97
CA PHE A 123 -1.14 -5.57 -2.38
C PHE A 123 -1.04 -6.91 -3.13
N ASP A 124 -2.19 -7.50 -3.46
CA ASP A 124 -2.27 -8.73 -4.24
C ASP A 124 -2.93 -8.53 -5.61
N PRO A 125 -2.20 -8.69 -6.73
CA PRO A 125 -2.73 -8.61 -8.08
C PRO A 125 -3.96 -9.48 -8.35
N VAL A 126 -4.09 -10.62 -7.66
CA VAL A 126 -5.25 -11.51 -7.83
C VAL A 126 -6.50 -10.90 -7.22
N GLU A 127 -6.41 -10.40 -5.99
CA GLU A 127 -7.52 -9.71 -5.31
C GLU A 127 -7.84 -8.35 -5.94
N MET A 128 -6.86 -7.74 -6.60
CA MET A 128 -6.94 -6.43 -7.24
C MET A 128 -7.33 -6.49 -8.73
N GLU A 129 -7.60 -7.68 -9.26
CA GLU A 129 -8.05 -7.86 -10.64
C GLU A 129 -9.40 -7.16 -10.85
N ASN A 130 -9.54 -6.41 -11.95
CA ASN A 130 -10.74 -5.64 -12.29
C ASN A 130 -11.17 -4.58 -11.26
N THR A 131 -10.25 -4.10 -10.42
CA THR A 131 -10.58 -3.07 -9.43
C THR A 131 -9.68 -1.84 -9.50
N VAL A 132 -8.45 -1.96 -10.01
CA VAL A 132 -7.55 -0.81 -10.15
C VAL A 132 -7.74 -0.14 -11.50
N TYR A 133 -8.23 1.10 -11.50
CA TYR A 133 -8.50 1.89 -12.70
C TYR A 133 -7.26 2.67 -13.19
N ALA A 134 -6.49 3.24 -12.26
CA ALA A 134 -5.30 4.03 -12.59
C ALA A 134 -4.23 3.85 -11.53
N ALA A 135 -2.96 3.98 -11.91
CA ALA A 135 -1.85 3.90 -10.98
C ALA A 135 -0.68 4.80 -11.39
N TYR A 136 0.17 5.12 -10.42
CA TYR A 136 1.44 5.79 -10.61
C TYR A 136 2.52 5.16 -9.71
N CYS A 137 3.67 4.86 -10.29
CA CYS A 137 4.92 4.61 -9.54
C CYS A 137 6.12 5.16 -10.33
N GLN A 138 7.28 5.30 -9.68
CA GLN A 138 8.46 5.89 -10.34
C GLN A 138 8.95 5.08 -11.55
N GLU A 139 8.90 3.75 -11.50
CA GLU A 139 9.39 2.88 -12.60
C GLU A 139 8.47 2.92 -13.82
N MET A 140 7.16 2.95 -13.61
CA MET A 140 6.18 2.78 -14.68
C MET A 140 5.56 4.10 -15.15
N GLY A 141 5.68 5.17 -14.36
CA GLY A 141 4.96 6.41 -14.61
C GLY A 141 3.46 6.25 -14.38
N PHE A 142 2.68 7.09 -15.05
CA PHE A 142 1.21 7.08 -14.99
C PHE A 142 0.63 6.02 -15.92
N ILE A 143 -0.31 5.22 -15.40
CA ILE A 143 -1.02 4.17 -16.12
C ILE A 143 -2.51 4.39 -15.92
N CYS A 144 -3.25 4.52 -17.02
CA CYS A 144 -4.70 4.66 -17.03
C CYS A 144 -5.19 4.32 -18.44
N HIS A 145 -6.23 3.51 -18.54
CA HIS A 145 -6.70 2.94 -19.81
C HIS A 145 -7.99 3.56 -20.35
N ALA A 146 -8.62 4.46 -19.59
CA ALA A 146 -9.87 5.11 -20.01
C ALA A 146 -9.97 6.54 -19.46
N ASN A 147 -10.49 7.47 -20.26
CA ASN A 147 -10.92 8.80 -19.84
C ASN A 147 -12.36 8.77 -19.29
N LEU A 148 -12.85 9.89 -18.73
CA LEU A 148 -14.15 9.94 -18.03
C LEU A 148 -15.34 9.45 -18.85
N ASP A 149 -15.42 9.84 -20.12
CA ASP A 149 -16.53 9.50 -21.01
C ASP A 149 -16.33 8.20 -21.80
N GLU A 150 -15.22 7.49 -21.54
CA GLU A 150 -14.92 6.19 -22.14
C GLU A 150 -15.41 5.06 -21.22
N GLU A 151 -15.62 3.87 -21.79
CA GLU A 151 -15.91 2.67 -21.01
C GLU A 151 -14.76 2.38 -20.03
N ILE A 152 -15.09 2.08 -18.77
CA ILE A 152 -14.07 1.83 -17.76
C ILE A 152 -13.17 0.66 -18.14
N GLN A 153 -11.86 0.87 -18.02
CA GLN A 153 -10.85 -0.15 -18.26
C GLN A 153 -9.90 -0.21 -17.06
N TYR A 154 -9.81 -1.39 -16.45
CA TYR A 154 -8.93 -1.66 -15.33
C TYR A 154 -7.53 -2.05 -15.82
N LEU A 155 -6.55 -1.90 -14.94
CA LEU A 155 -5.19 -2.37 -15.17
C LEU A 155 -5.19 -3.89 -15.40
N SER A 156 -4.38 -4.33 -16.36
CA SER A 156 -4.20 -5.73 -16.67
C SER A 156 -3.42 -6.47 -15.58
N ASN A 157 -3.60 -7.79 -15.49
CA ASN A 157 -2.80 -8.64 -14.60
C ASN A 157 -1.29 -8.49 -14.80
N LYS A 158 -0.85 -8.19 -16.03
CA LYS A 158 0.58 -7.93 -16.33
C LYS A 158 1.08 -6.65 -15.63
N GLU A 159 0.26 -5.61 -15.61
CA GLU A 159 0.56 -4.33 -14.97
C GLU A 159 0.50 -4.44 -13.45
N LEU A 160 -0.54 -5.07 -12.91
CA LEU A 160 -0.66 -5.34 -11.47
C LEU A 160 0.54 -6.16 -10.95
N ASN A 161 0.95 -7.21 -11.67
CA ASN A 161 2.14 -7.98 -11.33
C ASN A 161 3.44 -7.17 -11.43
N ARG A 162 3.51 -6.18 -12.33
CA ARG A 162 4.67 -5.28 -12.42
C ARG A 162 4.70 -4.31 -11.23
N LEU A 163 3.55 -3.77 -10.82
CA LEU A 163 3.44 -2.95 -9.60
C LEU A 163 3.88 -3.74 -8.35
N LYS A 164 3.38 -4.98 -8.16
CA LYS A 164 3.81 -5.86 -7.05
C LYS A 164 5.32 -6.11 -7.04
N ARG A 165 5.91 -6.41 -8.21
CA ARG A 165 7.37 -6.61 -8.32
C ARG A 165 8.15 -5.35 -7.95
N TYR A 166 7.70 -4.19 -8.43
CA TYR A 166 8.30 -2.91 -8.08
C TYR A 166 8.26 -2.69 -6.55
N MET A 167 7.09 -2.87 -5.93
CA MET A 167 6.93 -2.73 -4.47
C MET A 167 7.87 -3.66 -3.69
N VAL A 168 7.97 -4.93 -4.09
CA VAL A 168 8.89 -5.89 -3.45
C VAL A 168 10.35 -5.48 -3.63
N SER A 169 10.74 -4.99 -4.81
CA SER A 169 12.12 -4.51 -5.04
C SER A 169 12.44 -3.27 -4.21
N TYR A 170 11.50 -2.33 -4.10
CA TYR A 170 11.64 -1.11 -3.33
C TYR A 170 11.75 -1.39 -1.83
N ALA A 171 10.94 -2.33 -1.32
CA ALA A 171 11.03 -2.79 0.07
C ALA A 171 12.40 -3.41 0.37
N ARG A 172 12.97 -4.21 -0.54
CA ARG A 172 14.31 -4.79 -0.37
C ARG A 172 15.41 -3.74 -0.35
N GLN A 173 15.36 -2.78 -1.27
CA GLN A 173 16.37 -1.71 -1.35
C GLN A 173 16.38 -0.82 -0.10
N ASN A 174 15.21 -0.51 0.47
CA ASN A 174 15.13 0.33 1.67
C ASN A 174 15.36 -0.47 2.97
N ASN A 175 15.06 -1.77 2.99
CA ASN A 175 15.48 -2.65 4.08
C ASN A 175 17.00 -2.93 4.07
N HIS A 176 17.71 -2.67 2.98
CA HIS A 176 19.18 -2.62 3.03
C HIS A 176 19.72 -1.42 3.84
N ASN A 177 18.90 -0.38 4.09
CA ASN A 177 19.24 0.69 5.04
C ASN A 177 18.77 0.40 6.47
N SER A 178 18.03 -0.69 6.70
CA SER A 178 17.72 -1.25 8.02
C SER A 178 17.98 -2.76 8.04
N SER A 179 19.24 -3.12 8.26
CA SER A 179 19.64 -4.44 8.74
C SER A 179 19.44 -5.65 7.79
N MET A 180 19.64 -5.51 6.48
CA MET A 180 20.17 -6.62 5.68
C MET A 180 21.65 -6.36 5.42
N ALA A 181 22.50 -6.86 6.31
CA ALA A 181 23.92 -6.85 6.04
C ALA A 181 24.22 -7.89 4.95
N ASP A 182 24.85 -7.44 3.87
CA ASP A 182 25.23 -8.30 2.76
C ASP A 182 26.15 -9.42 3.26
N THR A 183 25.74 -10.67 3.01
CA THR A 183 26.54 -11.83 3.36
C THR A 183 27.34 -12.26 2.15
N THR A 184 28.66 -12.38 2.32
CA THR A 184 29.54 -12.89 1.27
C THR A 184 29.56 -14.41 1.34
N LEU A 185 29.28 -15.08 0.22
CA LEU A 185 29.54 -16.51 0.07
C LEU A 185 31.04 -16.71 -0.19
N LEU A 186 31.72 -17.38 0.74
CA LEU A 186 33.13 -17.69 0.61
C LEU A 186 33.35 -18.91 -0.32
N PRO A 187 34.57 -19.09 -0.87
CA PRO A 187 34.89 -20.17 -1.82
C PRO A 187 34.63 -21.61 -1.34
N ASN A 188 34.38 -21.79 -0.04
CA ASN A 188 34.07 -23.07 0.61
C ASN A 188 32.58 -23.21 0.99
N PHE A 189 31.70 -22.44 0.34
CA PHE A 189 30.26 -22.40 0.63
C PHE A 189 29.91 -21.95 2.06
N GLN A 190 30.84 -21.31 2.76
CA GLN A 190 30.55 -20.68 4.03
C GLN A 190 29.89 -19.33 3.78
N VAL A 191 28.84 -19.05 4.54
CA VAL A 191 28.18 -17.75 4.58
C VAL A 191 28.62 -17.05 5.85
N LEU A 192 29.21 -15.86 5.71
CA LEU A 192 29.54 -15.04 6.86
C LEU A 192 28.27 -14.37 7.39
N ILE A 193 27.91 -14.66 8.63
CA ILE A 193 26.84 -13.95 9.34
C ILE A 193 27.40 -12.58 9.78
N PRO A 194 26.80 -11.47 9.39
CA PRO A 194 27.30 -10.14 9.72
C PRO A 194 27.19 -9.85 11.22
N ASN A 195 28.12 -9.06 11.77
CA ASN A 195 28.20 -8.80 13.21
C ASN A 195 26.91 -8.20 13.79
N ASN A 196 26.23 -7.32 13.06
CA ASN A 196 24.95 -6.74 13.49
C ASN A 196 23.85 -7.80 13.66
N VAL A 197 23.87 -8.87 12.86
CA VAL A 197 22.92 -9.98 12.98
C VAL A 197 23.30 -10.88 14.15
N LEU A 198 24.60 -11.11 14.38
CA LEU A 198 25.09 -11.85 15.55
C LEU A 198 24.66 -11.17 16.87
N GLU A 199 24.80 -9.84 16.94
CA GLU A 199 24.42 -9.04 18.11
C GLU A 199 22.90 -9.05 18.35
N GLN A 200 22.09 -8.82 17.32
CA GLN A 200 20.62 -8.80 17.42
C GLN A 200 20.04 -10.16 17.83
N LEU A 201 20.59 -11.25 17.30
CA LEU A 201 20.08 -12.60 17.54
C LEU A 201 20.80 -13.30 18.70
N HIS A 202 21.71 -12.59 19.41
CA HIS A 202 22.52 -13.12 20.51
C HIS A 202 23.23 -14.44 20.18
N LEU A 203 23.74 -14.57 18.96
CA LEU A 203 24.38 -15.79 18.48
C LEU A 203 25.79 -15.94 19.05
N GLN A 204 26.17 -17.18 19.38
CA GLN A 204 27.49 -17.48 19.95
C GLN A 204 28.36 -18.28 18.97
N VAL A 205 29.68 -18.06 19.05
CA VAL A 205 30.65 -18.86 18.29
C VAL A 205 30.51 -20.34 18.70
N GLY A 206 30.37 -21.21 17.70
CA GLY A 206 30.17 -22.66 17.93
C GLY A 206 28.72 -23.10 18.13
N GLN A 207 27.75 -22.18 18.10
CA GLN A 207 26.34 -22.51 18.16
C GLN A 207 25.90 -23.34 16.94
N GLN A 208 25.12 -24.39 17.19
CA GLN A 208 24.61 -25.27 16.14
C GLN A 208 23.27 -24.77 15.61
N PHE A 209 23.02 -24.97 14.32
CA PHE A 209 21.78 -24.60 13.64
C PHE A 209 21.20 -25.78 12.87
N ILE A 210 19.88 -25.82 12.79
CA ILE A 210 19.13 -26.63 11.84
C ILE A 210 18.97 -25.80 10.57
N CYS A 211 19.36 -26.36 9.44
CA CYS A 211 19.20 -25.73 8.13
C CYS A 211 17.95 -26.29 7.44
N VAL A 212 17.02 -25.41 7.07
CA VAL A 212 15.78 -25.76 6.36
C VAL A 212 15.77 -25.05 5.02
N THR A 213 15.43 -25.77 3.95
CA THR A 213 15.31 -25.20 2.60
C THR A 213 13.85 -25.21 2.15
N GLU A 214 13.30 -24.03 1.89
CA GLU A 214 11.92 -23.84 1.41
C GLU A 214 11.90 -22.71 0.38
N ASN A 215 11.18 -22.87 -0.74
CA ASN A 215 10.97 -21.80 -1.72
C ASN A 215 12.24 -21.05 -2.19
N ARG A 216 13.34 -21.78 -2.43
CA ARG A 216 14.67 -21.22 -2.79
C ARG A 216 15.31 -20.33 -1.73
N THR A 217 14.88 -20.45 -0.48
CA THR A 217 15.46 -19.80 0.69
C THR A 217 16.07 -20.82 1.63
N ILE A 218 17.13 -20.42 2.34
CA ILE A 218 17.74 -21.20 3.43
C ILE A 218 17.38 -20.50 4.74
N ARG A 219 16.72 -21.22 5.65
CA ARG A 219 16.41 -20.76 7.01
C ARG A 219 17.30 -21.50 8.00
N LEU A 220 18.00 -20.75 8.85
CA LEU A 220 18.81 -21.28 9.95
C LEU A 220 18.04 -21.14 11.26
N ILE A 221 17.85 -22.24 11.97
CA ILE A 221 17.13 -22.28 13.26
C ILE A 221 18.11 -22.73 14.33
N PRO A 222 18.37 -21.94 15.39
CA PRO A 222 19.26 -22.35 16.48
C PRO A 222 18.82 -23.68 17.09
N LYS A 223 19.76 -24.62 17.19
CA LYS A 223 19.54 -25.88 17.91
C LYS A 223 19.69 -25.57 19.39
N SER A 224 18.57 -25.33 20.09
CA SER A 224 18.61 -25.08 21.53
C SER A 224 19.27 -26.26 22.25
N VAL A 225 20.27 -25.96 23.07
CA VAL A 225 20.91 -26.96 23.95
C VAL A 225 19.95 -27.19 25.11
N GLN A 226 18.97 -28.09 24.90
CA GLN A 226 18.04 -28.66 25.88
C GLN A 226 17.58 -27.75 27.04
N GLY A 227 16.36 -27.20 26.93
CA GLY A 227 15.52 -26.85 28.08
C GLY A 227 14.78 -25.50 27.97
N ALA A 228 13.44 -25.56 27.92
CA ALA A 228 12.46 -24.46 27.96
C ALA A 228 12.42 -23.56 26.69
N TYR A 229 11.37 -23.48 25.89
CA TYR A 229 9.93 -23.60 26.14
C TYR A 229 9.26 -24.44 25.04
N CYS A 230 8.64 -25.55 25.43
CA CYS A 230 7.35 -25.93 24.86
C CYS A 230 6.30 -25.25 25.76
N ALA A 231 5.69 -24.18 25.28
CA ALA A 231 4.33 -23.83 25.67
C ALA A 231 3.46 -24.10 24.44
N GLN A 232 2.68 -25.16 24.57
CA GLN A 232 1.80 -25.74 23.60
C GLN A 232 0.49 -24.95 23.45
N ILE A 233 0.00 -24.91 22.20
CA ILE A 233 -1.37 -25.28 21.76
C ILE A 233 -2.55 -24.43 22.26
N ASN A 234 -3.29 -23.87 21.29
CA ASN A 234 -4.73 -24.16 21.18
C ASN A 234 -5.18 -24.26 19.72
N SER A 235 -5.00 -25.46 19.17
CA SER A 235 -5.93 -26.03 18.20
C SER A 235 -7.13 -26.63 18.96
N LYS A 236 -8.26 -25.95 18.86
CA LYS A 236 -9.62 -26.42 19.15
C LYS A 236 -10.51 -25.67 18.15
N ASN A 237 -11.24 -26.27 17.21
CA ASN A 237 -11.89 -27.58 17.20
C ASN A 237 -12.04 -28.10 15.76
N TYR A 238 -11.70 -29.37 15.55
CA TYR A 238 -12.45 -30.28 14.69
C TYR A 238 -12.90 -31.45 15.55
N SER A 239 -14.21 -31.65 15.64
CA SER A 239 -14.85 -32.91 16.04
C SER A 239 -16.30 -32.84 15.58
N GLY A 240 -16.67 -33.74 14.66
CA GLY A 240 -17.98 -33.87 14.03
C GLY A 240 -17.83 -34.39 12.62
#